data_AF-A0A8T6WJD4-F1
#
_entry.id   AF-A0A8T6WJD4-F1
#
_cell.length_a   1.000
_cell.length_b   1.000
_cell.length_c   1.000
_cell.angle_alpha   90.00
_cell.angle_beta   90.00
_cell.angle_gamma   90.00
#
_symmetry.space_group_name_H-M   'P 1'
#
loop_
_entity.id
_entity.type
_entity.pdbx_description
1 polymer ?
#
loop_
_entity_poly.entity_id
_entity_poly.type
_entity_poly.pdbx_seq_one_letter_code
_entity_poly.pdbx_strand_id
1 'polypeptide(L)' 'PRLSSINGQKCYTSIKDIDTHIDMAMIAVGPQHVVSAMSECAEKGVKGAIIFSAGFKELGGIGVEHQRKLRDVSDAGEIA' A
#
# COMPACT_ATOMS: atom_id res chain seq x y z
N PRO A 1 -3.72 6.94 11.49
CA PRO A 1 -3.78 8.33 10.94
C PRO A 1 -3.95 9.37 12.06
N ARG A 2 -3.43 10.59 11.86
CA ARG A 2 -3.57 11.71 12.82
C ARG A 2 -4.75 12.64 12.51
N LEU A 3 -5.19 12.67 11.26
CA LEU A 3 -6.29 13.52 10.78
C LEU A 3 -7.56 12.69 10.59
N SER A 4 -8.71 13.27 10.91
CA SER A 4 -10.03 12.69 10.65
C SER A 4 -10.61 13.08 9.28
N SER A 5 -10.10 14.14 8.65
CA SER A 5 -10.48 14.56 7.29
C SER A 5 -9.38 15.37 6.56
N ILE A 6 -9.43 15.38 5.22
CA ILE A 6 -8.59 16.19 4.32
C ILE A 6 -9.49 16.71 3.19
N ASN A 7 -9.49 18.02 2.91
CA ASN A 7 -10.30 18.64 1.85
C ASN A 7 -11.78 18.23 1.87
N GLY A 8 -12.37 18.10 3.07
CA GLY A 8 -13.76 17.66 3.24
C GLY A 8 -14.00 16.15 3.07
N GLN A 9 -12.97 15.37 2.72
CA GLN A 9 -13.03 13.91 2.63
C GLN A 9 -12.65 13.26 3.95
N LYS A 10 -13.38 12.22 4.36
CA LYS A 10 -13.09 11.45 5.59
C LYS A 10 -11.79 10.66 5.43
N CYS A 11 -10.96 10.69 6.46
CA CYS A 11 -9.78 9.83 6.56
C CYS A 11 -10.15 8.54 7.29
N TYR A 12 -9.72 7.41 6.75
CA TYR A 12 -9.91 6.09 7.34
C TYR A 12 -8.61 5.60 7.97
N THR A 13 -8.72 4.74 8.99
CA THR A 13 -7.55 4.20 9.69
C THR A 13 -6.89 3.07 8.93
N SER A 14 -7.69 2.30 8.22
CA SER A 14 -7.28 1.26 7.28
C SER A 14 -8.17 1.33 6.04
N ILE A 15 -7.67 0.83 4.91
CA ILE A 15 -8.47 0.60 3.71
C ILE A 15 -9.61 -0.40 3.95
N LYS A 16 -9.47 -1.25 4.97
CA LYS A 16 -10.49 -2.22 5.40
C LYS A 16 -11.77 -1.55 5.87
N ASP A 17 -11.66 -0.35 6.46
CA ASP A 17 -12.76 0.45 7.02
C ASP A 17 -13.63 1.14 5.94
N ILE A 18 -13.28 1.01 4.66
CA ILE A 18 -14.00 1.62 3.55
C ILE A 18 -15.02 0.60 3.01
N ASP A 19 -16.32 0.87 3.12
CA ASP A 19 -17.36 -0.09 2.72
C ASP A 19 -17.55 -0.23 1.19
N THR A 20 -16.91 0.65 0.41
CA THR A 20 -16.99 0.63 -1.04
C THR A 20 -15.88 -0.21 -1.66
N HIS A 21 -16.13 -0.71 -2.87
CA HIS A 21 -15.09 -1.31 -3.69
C HIS A 21 -14.04 -0.25 -4.06
N ILE A 22 -12.77 -0.66 -4.11
CA ILE A 22 -11.62 0.18 -4.46
C ILE A 22 -10.89 -0.51 -5.60
N ASP A 23 -10.76 0.18 -6.70
CA ASP A 23 -10.09 -0.27 -7.92
C ASP A 23 -8.57 -0.06 -7.85
N MET A 24 -8.13 1.08 -7.32
CA MET A 24 -6.72 1.48 -7.27
C MET A 24 -6.32 2.13 -5.94
N ALA A 25 -5.09 1.88 -5.49
CA ALA A 25 -4.48 2.54 -4.34
C ALA A 25 -3.21 3.33 -4.71
N MET A 26 -3.08 4.55 -4.16
CA MET A 26 -1.82 5.31 -4.15
C MET A 26 -1.17 5.18 -2.77
N ILE A 27 0.01 4.59 -2.71
CA ILE A 27 0.75 4.32 -1.47
C ILE A 27 1.92 5.29 -1.37
N ALA A 28 1.78 6.27 -0.47
CA ALA A 28 2.78 7.33 -0.22
C ALA A 28 3.21 7.35 1.26
N VAL A 29 3.60 6.19 1.79
CA VAL A 29 4.08 6.01 3.18
C VAL A 29 5.57 5.66 3.21
N GLY A 30 6.21 5.63 4.37
CA GLY A 30 7.60 5.16 4.46
C GLY A 30 7.76 3.71 3.96
N PRO A 31 8.91 3.33 3.37
CA PRO A 31 9.12 2.01 2.75
C PRO A 31 8.81 0.83 3.69
N GLN A 32 9.08 0.99 4.99
CA GLN A 32 8.79 -0.01 6.01
C GLN A 32 7.29 -0.31 6.19
N HIS A 33 6.41 0.58 5.73
CA HIS A 33 4.96 0.44 5.84
C HIS A 33 4.30 -0.01 4.53
N VAL A 34 5.01 0.03 3.41
CA VAL A 34 4.42 -0.25 2.08
C VAL A 34 3.92 -1.68 1.97
N VAL A 35 4.69 -2.67 2.46
CA VAL A 35 4.28 -4.09 2.40
C VAL A 35 2.98 -4.31 3.18
N SER A 36 2.86 -3.72 4.37
CA SER A 36 1.63 -3.82 5.18
C SER A 36 0.45 -3.17 4.46
N ALA A 37 0.64 -1.98 3.88
CA ALA A 37 -0.42 -1.30 3.13
C ALA A 37 -0.86 -2.11 1.89
N MET A 38 0.09 -2.70 1.17
CA MET A 38 -0.19 -3.59 0.04
C MET A 38 -0.93 -4.86 0.44
N SER A 39 -0.59 -5.46 1.59
CA SER A 39 -1.32 -6.61 2.12
C SER A 39 -2.78 -6.27 2.40
N GLU A 40 -3.07 -5.11 3.00
CA GLU A 40 -4.44 -4.68 3.20
C GLU A 40 -5.17 -4.41 1.88
N CYS A 41 -4.47 -3.87 0.87
CA CYS A 41 -5.02 -3.70 -0.47
C CYS A 41 -5.39 -5.05 -1.12
N ALA A 42 -4.52 -6.06 -0.97
CA ALA A 42 -4.76 -7.42 -1.49
C ALA A 42 -5.97 -8.05 -0.80
N GLU A 43 -6.05 -7.97 0.53
CA GLU A 43 -7.20 -8.46 1.28
C GLU A 43 -8.51 -7.77 0.90
N LYS A 44 -8.46 -6.48 0.54
CA LYS A 44 -9.63 -5.70 0.09
C LYS A 44 -9.99 -5.97 -1.39
N GLY A 45 -9.13 -6.68 -2.13
CA GLY A 45 -9.32 -7.00 -3.53
C GLY A 45 -9.05 -5.83 -4.48
N VAL A 46 -8.20 -4.88 -4.09
CA VAL A 46 -7.72 -3.79 -4.95
C VAL A 46 -6.95 -4.37 -6.14
N LYS A 47 -7.11 -3.79 -7.33
CA LYS A 47 -6.54 -4.35 -8.58
C LYS A 47 -5.27 -3.68 -9.06
N GLY A 48 -5.00 -2.44 -8.64
CA GLY A 48 -3.74 -1.77 -8.97
C GLY A 48 -3.21 -0.93 -7.81
N ALA A 49 -1.89 -0.85 -7.70
CA ALA A 49 -1.24 0.00 -6.71
C ALA A 49 -0.10 0.83 -7.32
N ILE A 50 -0.13 2.13 -7.06
CA ILE A 50 0.98 3.04 -7.38
C ILE A 50 1.75 3.31 -6.09
N ILE A 51 3.03 2.94 -6.07
CA ILE A 51 3.91 3.14 -4.93
C ILE A 51 4.78 4.36 -5.22
N PHE A 52 4.51 5.44 -4.49
CA PHE A 52 5.28 6.68 -4.61
C PHE A 52 6.55 6.66 -3.74
N SER A 53 6.60 5.75 -2.78
CA SER A 53 7.69 5.61 -1.82
C SER A 53 9.00 5.17 -2.48
N ALA A 54 10.11 5.76 -2.04
CA ALA A 54 11.46 5.26 -2.31
C ALA A 54 11.96 4.39 -1.14
N GLY A 55 13.11 3.74 -1.31
CA GLY A 55 13.78 2.93 -0.29
C GLY A 55 13.78 1.43 -0.55
N PHE A 56 13.65 1.03 -1.81
CA PHE A 56 13.61 -0.37 -2.25
C PHE A 56 14.99 -0.80 -2.79
N LYS A 57 15.03 -1.66 -3.80
CA LYS A 57 16.28 -2.26 -4.31
C LYS A 57 17.31 -1.21 -4.75
N GLU A 58 16.88 0.00 -5.10
CA GLU A 58 17.76 1.13 -5.44
C GLU A 58 18.73 1.51 -4.31
N LEU A 59 18.39 1.24 -3.04
CA LEU A 59 19.28 1.48 -1.90
C LEU A 59 20.12 0.26 -1.50
N GLY A 60 19.90 -0.91 -2.12
CA GLY A 60 20.52 -2.17 -1.70
C GLY A 60 20.13 -2.58 -0.27
N GLY A 61 20.90 -3.49 0.34
CA GLY A 61 20.70 -3.94 1.72
C GLY A 61 19.26 -4.40 2.00
N ILE A 62 18.66 -3.84 3.05
CA ILE A 62 17.27 -4.14 3.46
C ILE A 62 16.23 -3.76 2.40
N GLY A 63 16.53 -2.79 1.53
CA GLY A 63 15.64 -2.37 0.44
C GLY A 63 15.37 -3.47 -0.58
N VAL A 64 16.33 -4.39 -0.78
CA VAL A 64 16.15 -5.59 -1.62
C VAL A 64 15.11 -6.52 -1.03
N GLU A 65 15.16 -6.74 0.29
CA GLU A 65 14.20 -7.59 0.99
C GLU A 65 12.80 -6.96 1.00
N HIS A 66 12.71 -5.64 1.20
CA HIS A 66 11.45 -4.91 1.10
C HIS A 66 10.82 -5.04 -0.29
N GLN A 67 11.61 -4.90 -1.35
CA GLN A 67 11.09 -5.08 -2.71
C GLN A 67 10.67 -6.51 -3.01
N ARG A 68 11.39 -7.50 -2.49
CA ARG A 68 11.00 -8.91 -2.62
C ARG A 68 9.65 -9.16 -1.95
N LYS A 69 9.50 -8.78 -0.68
CA LYS A 69 8.24 -8.95 0.06
C LYS A 69 7.08 -8.22 -0.63
N LEU A 70 7.35 -7.02 -1.14
CA LEU A 70 6.37 -6.25 -1.89
C LEU A 70 5.89 -7.00 -3.14
N ARG A 71 6.82 -7.57 -3.90
CA ARG A 71 6.50 -8.41 -5.07
C ARG A 71 5.70 -9.65 -4.67
N ASP A 72 6.10 -10.34 -3.60
CA ASP A 72 5.38 -11.53 -3.12
C ASP A 72 3.91 -11.21 -2.80
N VAL A 73 3.65 -10.03 -2.20
CA VAL A 73 2.28 -9.56 -1.91
C VAL A 73 1.51 -9.18 -3.18
N SER A 74 2.16 -8.50 -4.14
CA SER A 74 1.55 -8.14 -5.42
C SER A 74 1.14 -9.38 -6.22
N ASP A 75 2.03 -10.38 -6.32
CA ASP A 75 1.78 -11.63 -7.03
C ASP A 75 0.65 -12.44 -6.35
N ALA A 76 0.67 -12.54 -5.01
CA ALA A 76 -0.36 -13.28 -4.26
C ALA A 76 -1.74 -12.58 -4.26
N GLY A 77 -1.76 -11.25 -4.28
CA GLY A 77 -2.97 -10.44 -4.29
C GLY A 77 -3.53 -10.15 -5.69
N GLU A 78 -2.84 -10.60 -6.75
CA GLU A 78 -3.13 -10.24 -8.14
C GLU A 78 -3.27 -8.71 -8.34
N ILE A 79 -2.40 -7.94 -7.67
CA ILE A 79 -2.36 -6.48 -7.78
C ILE A 79 -1.32 -6.10 -8.82
N ALA A 80 -1.76 -5.34 -9.82
CA ALA A 80 -0.90 -4.75 -10.85
C ALA A 80 -0.02 -3.61 -10.29
#